data_AF-A0A3P8T1I7-F1
#
_entry.id   AF-A0A3P8T1I7-F1
#
_cell.length_a   1.000
_cell.length_b   1.000
_cell.length_c   1.000
_cell.angle_alpha   90.00
_cell.angle_beta   90.00
_cell.angle_gamma   90.00
#
_symmetry.space_group_name_H-M   'P 1'
#
loop_
_entity.id
_entity.type
_entity.pdbx_description
1 polymer ?
#
loop_
_entity_poly.entity_id
_entity_poly.type
_entity_poly.pdbx_seq_one_letter_code
_entity_poly.pdbx_strand_id
1 'polypeptide(L)'
;MGLEKEKSDTSIIMDEDEFNRSIEPILSKQGKVYAAAQDRDPNDINAHLKVGFEDVIAEPISTHSFDRVWIGSHAAFELVKFMFYRLLTTLLAVPMAFILGLVFGVLSCIHIWLVMPVIQSFMMVLPSVQIVWRSLTDMFVTPLFHSMGKALSSIQVKTTEN
;
A
#
# COMPACT_ATOMS: atom_id res chain seq x y z
N MET A 1 -14.66 23.10 -27.45
CA MET A 1 -13.79 21.92 -27.26
C MET A 1 -13.16 22.07 -25.88
N GLY A 2 -13.74 21.49 -24.82
CA GLY A 2 -13.17 21.73 -23.48
C GLY A 2 -13.97 21.24 -22.26
N LEU A 3 -15.27 20.98 -22.36
CA LEU A 3 -16.06 20.56 -21.19
C LEU A 3 -16.07 19.05 -20.93
N GLU A 4 -15.58 18.24 -21.86
CA GLU A 4 -15.56 16.78 -21.72
C GLU A 4 -14.32 16.27 -20.98
N LYS A 5 -13.25 17.07 -20.94
CA LYS A 5 -11.99 16.70 -20.25
C LYS A 5 -12.06 16.86 -18.74
N GLU A 6 -12.92 17.73 -18.22
CA GLU A 6 -13.00 18.01 -16.78
C GLU A 6 -13.78 16.95 -15.99
N LYS A 7 -14.74 16.27 -16.64
CA LYS A 7 -15.48 15.15 -16.01
C LYS A 7 -14.64 13.87 -15.84
N SER A 8 -13.54 13.75 -16.57
CA SER A 8 -12.62 12.60 -16.51
C SER A 8 -11.77 12.58 -15.25
N ASP A 9 -11.47 13.75 -14.68
CA ASP A 9 -10.53 13.86 -13.55
C ASP A 9 -11.23 13.85 -12.18
N THR A 10 -12.56 13.78 -12.14
CA THR A 10 -13.34 13.75 -10.87
C THR A 10 -14.06 12.43 -10.58
N SER A 11 -13.92 11.40 -11.42
CA SER A 11 -14.47 10.07 -11.12
C SER A 11 -13.45 9.24 -10.33
N ILE A 12 -13.49 9.35 -9.00
CA ILE A 12 -12.88 8.39 -8.05
C ILE A 12 -13.76 7.13 -7.96
N ILE A 13 -14.28 6.69 -9.10
CA ILE A 13 -15.11 5.50 -9.24
C ILE A 13 -14.42 4.75 -10.36
N MET A 14 -13.76 3.65 -10.00
CA MET A 14 -13.15 2.72 -10.96
C MET A 14 -14.21 2.36 -12.00
N ASP A 15 -13.90 2.55 -13.28
CA ASP A 15 -14.81 2.30 -14.40
C ASP A 15 -15.29 0.84 -14.33
N GLU A 16 -16.61 0.59 -14.44
CA GLU A 16 -17.18 -0.76 -14.23
C GLU A 16 -16.58 -1.80 -15.19
N ASP A 17 -16.12 -1.35 -16.36
CA ASP A 17 -15.42 -2.16 -17.35
C ASP A 17 -14.02 -2.59 -16.88
N GLU A 18 -13.29 -1.75 -16.12
CA GLU A 18 -11.99 -2.08 -15.54
C GLU A 18 -12.15 -3.02 -14.32
N PHE A 19 -13.21 -2.85 -13.53
CA PHE A 19 -13.56 -3.78 -12.46
C PHE A 19 -13.91 -5.17 -13.01
N ASN A 20 -14.74 -5.26 -14.06
CA ASN A 20 -15.09 -6.53 -14.70
C ASN A 20 -13.85 -7.23 -15.31
N ARG A 21 -12.94 -6.46 -15.92
CA ARG A 21 -11.70 -6.96 -16.49
C ARG A 21 -10.70 -7.47 -15.43
N SER A 22 -10.75 -6.91 -14.23
CA SER A 22 -9.96 -7.38 -13.08
C SER A 22 -10.52 -8.69 -12.46
N ILE A 23 -11.82 -8.95 -12.63
CA ILE A 23 -12.51 -10.14 -12.10
C ILE A 23 -12.46 -11.32 -13.10
N GLU A 24 -12.42 -11.06 -14.41
CA GLU A 24 -12.27 -12.10 -15.44
C GLU A 24 -11.10 -13.09 -15.22
N PRO A 25 -9.87 -12.68 -14.84
CA PRO A 25 -8.79 -13.62 -14.55
C PRO A 25 -9.04 -14.41 -13.25
N ILE A 26 -9.91 -13.94 -12.36
CA ILE A 26 -10.29 -14.63 -11.11
C ILE A 26 -11.39 -15.67 -11.41
N LEU A 27 -12.35 -15.35 -12.28
CA LEU A 27 -13.45 -16.24 -12.64
C LEU A 27 -13.03 -17.35 -13.64
N SER A 28 -12.17 -17.03 -14.61
CA SER A 28 -11.63 -18.02 -15.58
C SER A 28 -10.71 -19.05 -14.93
N LYS A 29 -10.20 -18.75 -13.72
CA LYS A 29 -9.39 -19.68 -12.90
C LYS A 29 -10.24 -20.61 -12.02
N GLN A 30 -11.57 -20.62 -12.15
CA GLN A 30 -12.42 -21.66 -11.56
C GLN A 30 -12.43 -22.99 -12.36
N GLY A 31 -11.72 -23.07 -13.50
CA GLY A 31 -11.67 -24.28 -14.34
C GLY A 31 -10.51 -25.25 -14.08
N LYS A 32 -9.63 -25.01 -13.10
CA LYS A 32 -8.52 -25.92 -12.76
C LYS A 32 -8.63 -26.39 -11.31
N VAL A 33 -9.57 -27.31 -11.12
CA VAL A 33 -9.84 -28.03 -9.88
C VAL A 33 -8.58 -28.88 -9.55
N TYR A 34 -7.83 -28.40 -8.56
CA TYR A 34 -6.52 -28.87 -8.06
C TYR A 34 -5.31 -28.56 -8.95
N ALA A 35 -4.85 -27.30 -8.94
CA ALA A 35 -3.43 -27.04 -9.16
C ALA A 35 -2.65 -27.88 -8.14
N ALA A 36 -1.72 -28.74 -8.61
CA ALA A 36 -0.79 -29.45 -7.74
C ALA A 36 -0.21 -28.44 -6.76
N ALA A 37 -0.35 -28.72 -5.46
CA ALA A 37 0.14 -27.82 -4.41
C ALA A 37 1.60 -27.50 -4.74
N GLN A 38 1.87 -26.22 -5.01
CA GLN A 38 3.22 -25.78 -5.31
C GLN A 38 4.10 -26.23 -4.15
N ASP A 39 5.17 -26.96 -4.46
CA ASP A 39 6.11 -27.39 -3.43
C ASP A 39 6.68 -26.14 -2.77
N ARG A 40 6.28 -25.92 -1.51
CA ARG A 40 6.64 -24.72 -0.74
C ARG A 40 8.03 -24.85 -0.14
N ASP A 41 8.67 -26.01 -0.28
CA ASP A 41 10.00 -26.28 0.22
C ASP A 41 10.83 -27.15 -0.76
N PRO A 42 11.33 -26.54 -1.86
CA PRO A 42 12.06 -27.28 -2.90
C PRO A 42 13.39 -27.89 -2.42
N ASN A 43 13.90 -27.48 -1.26
CA ASN A 43 15.14 -27.97 -0.68
C ASN A 43 14.92 -28.84 0.57
N ASP A 44 13.65 -29.12 0.93
CA ASP A 44 13.24 -29.93 2.09
C ASP A 44 13.93 -29.53 3.42
N ILE A 45 14.27 -28.24 3.56
CA ILE A 45 14.99 -27.73 4.74
C ILE A 45 14.07 -27.65 5.97
N ASN A 46 12.75 -27.63 5.77
CA ASN A 46 11.72 -27.51 6.78
C ASN A 46 10.92 -28.81 6.98
N ALA A 47 11.50 -29.97 6.70
CA ALA A 47 10.86 -31.27 6.94
C ALA A 47 10.29 -31.41 8.36
N HIS A 48 10.92 -30.78 9.36
CA HIS A 48 10.48 -30.75 10.75
C HIS A 48 9.18 -29.95 11.01
N LEU A 49 8.76 -29.07 10.09
CA LEU A 49 7.50 -28.32 10.19
C LEU A 49 6.34 -29.03 9.48
N LYS A 50 6.60 -30.18 8.84
CA LYS A 50 5.61 -30.97 8.12
C LYS A 50 4.82 -31.85 9.10
N VAL A 51 3.91 -31.22 9.80
CA VAL A 51 3.00 -31.90 10.73
C VAL A 51 1.89 -32.58 9.95
N GLY A 52 1.89 -33.92 9.95
CA GLY A 52 0.89 -34.76 9.30
C GLY A 52 -0.25 -35.16 10.25
N PHE A 53 -1.33 -35.73 9.69
CA PHE A 53 -2.41 -36.32 10.50
C PHE A 53 -1.88 -37.41 11.46
N GLU A 54 -0.87 -38.15 11.00
CA GLU A 54 -0.22 -39.22 11.74
C GLU A 54 0.53 -38.73 12.99
N ASP A 55 1.00 -37.48 12.99
CA ASP A 55 1.80 -36.90 14.07
C ASP A 55 0.92 -36.22 15.14
N VAL A 56 -0.34 -35.87 14.80
CA VAL A 56 -1.25 -35.14 15.70
C VAL A 56 -2.35 -36.01 16.28
N ILE A 57 -2.91 -36.95 15.51
CA ILE A 57 -4.14 -37.67 15.87
C ILE A 57 -4.02 -39.19 15.74
N ALA A 58 -3.04 -39.73 15.01
CA ALA A 58 -2.98 -41.18 14.81
C ALA A 58 -2.45 -41.96 16.03
N GLU A 59 -3.08 -43.10 16.26
CA GLU A 59 -2.61 -44.12 17.20
C GLU A 59 -1.48 -44.98 16.56
N PRO A 60 -0.57 -45.58 17.36
CA PRO A 60 0.49 -46.45 16.82
C PRO A 60 -0.09 -47.68 16.11
N ILE A 61 0.47 -47.96 14.93
CA ILE A 61 0.15 -49.02 13.94
C ILE A 61 -0.10 -50.44 14.49
N SER A 62 0.22 -50.74 15.76
CA SER A 62 0.05 -52.06 16.36
C SER A 62 -1.38 -52.36 16.84
N THR A 63 -2.29 -51.38 16.88
CA THR A 63 -3.66 -51.55 17.41
C THR A 63 -4.71 -50.92 16.48
N HIS A 64 -4.67 -51.22 15.19
CA HIS A 64 -5.63 -50.64 14.22
C HIS A 64 -7.02 -51.29 14.36
N SER A 65 -7.86 -50.76 15.25
CA SER A 65 -9.27 -51.14 15.31
C SER A 65 -10.11 -50.23 14.40
N PHE A 66 -10.54 -50.77 13.26
CA PHE A 66 -11.46 -50.23 12.25
C PHE A 66 -10.91 -49.22 11.22
N ASP A 67 -10.57 -49.73 10.02
CA ASP A 67 -10.19 -48.96 8.81
C ASP A 67 -11.18 -47.83 8.43
N ARG A 68 -12.46 -47.97 8.80
CA ARG A 68 -13.50 -46.97 8.51
C ARG A 68 -13.37 -45.72 9.38
N VAL A 69 -12.91 -45.87 10.63
CA VAL A 69 -12.70 -44.74 11.54
C VAL A 69 -11.50 -43.93 11.08
N TRP A 70 -10.43 -44.60 10.63
CA TRP A 70 -9.22 -43.98 10.07
C TRP A 70 -9.49 -43.10 8.85
N ILE A 71 -10.26 -43.61 7.88
CA ILE A 71 -10.67 -42.83 6.69
C ILE A 71 -11.54 -41.64 7.11
N GLY A 72 -12.44 -41.84 8.07
CA GLY A 72 -13.33 -40.79 8.56
C GLY A 72 -12.57 -39.68 9.28
N SER A 73 -11.61 -40.03 10.13
CA SER A 73 -10.80 -39.07 10.88
C SER A 73 -9.85 -38.29 9.97
N HIS A 74 -9.25 -38.93 8.96
CA HIS A 74 -8.41 -38.25 7.99
C HIS A 74 -9.23 -37.22 7.17
N ALA A 75 -10.40 -37.62 6.67
CA ALA A 75 -11.29 -36.74 5.92
C ALA A 75 -11.82 -35.57 6.78
N ALA A 76 -12.21 -35.85 8.03
CA ALA A 76 -12.66 -34.82 8.97
C ALA A 76 -11.54 -33.83 9.31
N PHE A 77 -10.31 -34.30 9.50
CA PHE A 77 -9.16 -33.45 9.77
C PHE A 77 -8.84 -32.49 8.62
N GLU A 78 -8.83 -32.97 7.38
CA GLU A 78 -8.61 -32.11 6.20
C GLU A 78 -9.73 -31.07 6.03
N LEU A 79 -10.98 -31.48 6.24
CA LEU A 79 -12.14 -30.59 6.17
C LEU A 79 -12.09 -29.51 7.25
N VAL A 80 -11.82 -29.88 8.50
CA VAL A 80 -11.70 -28.93 9.62
C VAL A 80 -10.55 -27.97 9.36
N LYS A 81 -9.39 -28.46 8.91
CA LYS A 81 -8.25 -27.61 8.54
C LYS A 81 -8.65 -26.58 7.49
N PHE A 82 -9.29 -27.02 6.40
CA PHE A 82 -9.73 -26.14 5.33
C PHE A 82 -10.77 -25.11 5.80
N MET A 83 -11.77 -25.55 6.55
CA MET A 83 -12.82 -24.69 7.08
C MET A 83 -12.27 -23.70 8.10
N PHE A 84 -11.34 -24.10 8.97
CA PHE A 84 -10.74 -23.22 9.95
C PHE A 84 -9.86 -22.16 9.28
N TYR A 85 -9.02 -22.52 8.31
CA TYR A 85 -8.24 -21.53 7.55
C TYR A 85 -9.13 -20.49 6.86
N ARG A 86 -10.22 -20.94 6.24
CA ARG A 86 -11.14 -20.08 5.51
C ARG A 86 -12.04 -19.25 6.44
N LEU A 87 -12.44 -19.81 7.57
CA LEU A 87 -13.22 -19.10 8.58
C LEU A 87 -12.35 -18.07 9.31
N LEU A 88 -11.13 -18.41 9.74
CA LEU A 88 -10.22 -17.46 10.41
C LEU A 88 -9.85 -16.31 9.49
N THR A 89 -9.53 -16.57 8.23
CA THR A 89 -9.18 -15.50 7.29
C THR A 89 -10.35 -14.55 7.06
N THR A 90 -11.57 -15.08 6.87
CA THR A 90 -12.76 -14.23 6.70
C THR A 90 -13.12 -13.49 7.99
N LEU A 91 -13.09 -14.17 9.14
CA LEU A 91 -13.40 -13.59 10.44
C LEU A 91 -12.41 -12.49 10.81
N LEU A 92 -11.14 -12.58 10.41
CA LEU A 92 -10.13 -11.56 10.67
C LEU A 92 -10.15 -10.45 9.60
N ALA A 93 -10.48 -10.77 8.35
CA ALA A 93 -10.58 -9.81 7.27
C ALA A 93 -11.74 -8.83 7.46
N VAL A 94 -12.90 -9.30 7.91
CA VAL A 94 -14.09 -8.45 8.15
C VAL A 94 -13.85 -7.32 9.16
N PRO A 95 -13.34 -7.57 10.39
CA PRO A 95 -13.07 -6.51 11.35
C PRO A 95 -11.93 -5.61 10.89
N MET A 96 -10.90 -6.14 10.22
CA MET A 96 -9.84 -5.30 9.65
C MET A 96 -10.37 -4.36 8.57
N ALA A 97 -11.21 -4.86 7.66
CA ALA A 97 -11.87 -4.04 6.65
C ALA A 97 -12.78 -2.97 7.28
N PHE A 98 -13.51 -3.31 8.35
CA PHE A 98 -14.34 -2.37 9.08
C PHE A 98 -13.53 -1.26 9.76
N ILE A 99 -12.43 -1.60 10.43
CA ILE A 99 -11.53 -0.63 11.07
C ILE A 99 -10.92 0.29 10.02
N LEU A 100 -10.42 -0.26 8.90
CA LEU A 100 -9.88 0.53 7.80
C LEU A 100 -10.96 1.46 7.22
N GLY A 101 -12.16 0.97 6.97
CA GLY A 101 -13.28 1.78 6.49
C GLY A 101 -13.63 2.93 7.44
N LEU A 102 -13.63 2.69 8.75
CA LEU A 102 -13.85 3.73 9.76
C LEU A 102 -12.73 4.78 9.75
N VAL A 103 -11.46 4.34 9.70
CA VAL A 103 -10.30 5.23 9.61
C VAL A 103 -10.36 6.08 8.35
N PHE A 104 -10.66 5.48 7.20
CA PHE A 104 -10.85 6.21 5.94
C PHE A 104 -11.99 7.21 6.03
N GLY A 105 -13.13 6.85 6.64
CA GLY A 105 -14.26 7.77 6.83
C GLY A 105 -13.90 8.98 7.69
N VAL A 106 -13.21 8.78 8.82
CA VAL A 106 -12.73 9.87 9.69
C VAL A 106 -11.70 10.72 8.95
N LEU A 107 -10.76 10.10 8.24
CA LEU A 107 -9.74 10.80 7.45
C LEU A 107 -10.39 11.66 6.36
N SER A 108 -11.40 11.15 5.66
CA SER A 108 -12.17 11.90 4.67
C SER A 108 -12.90 13.08 5.28
N CYS A 109 -13.50 12.91 6.47
CA CYS A 109 -14.12 14.01 7.20
C CYS A 109 -13.10 15.11 7.54
N ILE A 110 -11.96 14.74 8.12
CA ILE A 110 -10.86 15.69 8.41
C ILE A 110 -10.35 16.34 7.13
N HIS A 111 -10.24 15.60 6.04
CA HIS A 111 -9.76 16.13 4.77
C HIS A 111 -10.68 17.22 4.22
N ILE A 112 -11.98 16.97 4.18
CA ILE A 112 -12.97 17.92 3.67
C ILE A 112 -13.07 19.14 4.59
N TRP A 113 -13.12 18.93 5.91
CA TRP A 113 -13.40 20.00 6.86
C TRP A 113 -12.16 20.79 7.30
N LEU A 114 -10.97 20.19 7.31
CA LEU A 114 -9.74 20.81 7.79
C LEU A 114 -8.71 20.97 6.69
N VAL A 115 -8.43 19.91 5.92
CA VAL A 115 -7.33 19.97 4.92
C VAL A 115 -7.67 20.93 3.78
N MET A 116 -8.89 20.87 3.23
CA MET A 116 -9.30 21.81 2.18
C MET A 116 -9.20 23.29 2.59
N PRO A 117 -9.77 23.75 3.73
CA PRO A 117 -9.63 25.15 4.13
C PRO A 117 -8.20 25.51 4.53
N VAL A 118 -7.41 24.57 5.07
CA VAL A 118 -5.99 24.80 5.37
C VAL A 118 -5.18 25.02 4.09
N ILE A 119 -5.37 24.19 3.06
CA ILE A 119 -4.71 24.37 1.75
C ILE A 119 -5.10 25.73 1.16
N GLN A 120 -6.38 26.08 1.20
CA GLN A 120 -6.85 27.35 0.68
C GLN A 120 -6.30 28.55 1.47
N SER A 121 -6.18 28.43 2.79
CA SER A 121 -5.54 29.42 3.66
C SER A 121 -4.06 29.58 3.32
N PHE A 122 -3.32 28.48 3.14
CA PHE A 122 -1.92 28.53 2.71
C PHE A 122 -1.78 29.22 1.37
N MET A 123 -2.61 28.89 0.37
CA MET A 123 -2.58 29.55 -0.94
C MET A 123 -2.83 31.06 -0.86
N MET A 124 -3.62 31.51 0.12
CA MET A 124 -3.86 32.94 0.34
C MET A 124 -2.70 33.63 1.08
N VAL A 125 -2.01 32.92 1.99
CA VAL A 125 -0.88 33.46 2.79
C VAL A 125 0.44 33.43 2.01
N LEU A 126 0.64 32.43 1.15
CA LEU A 126 1.85 32.24 0.34
C LEU A 126 2.27 33.50 -0.44
N PRO A 127 1.38 34.20 -1.17
CA PRO A 127 1.72 35.44 -1.88
C PRO A 127 2.20 36.54 -0.94
N SER A 128 1.54 36.73 0.22
CA SER A 128 1.94 37.73 1.20
C SER A 128 3.33 37.44 1.77
N VAL A 129 3.61 36.17 2.11
CA VAL A 129 4.94 35.73 2.56
C VAL A 129 5.98 35.94 1.46
N GLN A 130 5.65 35.65 0.20
CA GLN A 130 6.55 35.90 -0.93
C GLN A 130 6.88 37.39 -1.11
N ILE A 131 5.91 38.29 -0.95
CA ILE A 131 6.15 39.74 -0.99
C ILE A 131 7.10 40.15 0.15
N VAL A 132 6.82 39.72 1.37
CA VAL A 132 7.65 40.06 2.55
C VAL A 132 9.06 39.49 2.37
N TRP A 133 9.18 38.25 1.91
CA TRP A 133 10.45 37.60 1.64
C TRP A 133 11.25 38.30 0.53
N ARG A 134 10.59 38.73 -0.55
CA ARG A 134 11.23 39.53 -1.60
C ARG A 134 11.71 40.87 -1.08
N SER A 135 10.92 41.56 -0.26
CA SER A 135 11.32 42.84 0.34
C SER A 135 12.50 42.67 1.30
N LEU A 136 12.50 41.61 2.11
CA LEU A 136 13.59 41.31 3.03
C LEU A 136 14.87 40.95 2.27
N THR A 137 14.76 40.10 1.26
CA THR A 137 15.91 39.77 0.41
C THR A 137 16.43 40.99 -0.35
N ASP A 138 15.58 41.89 -0.87
CA ASP A 138 16.05 43.12 -1.49
C ASP A 138 16.78 44.05 -0.49
N MET A 139 16.27 44.21 0.73
CA MET A 139 16.92 45.06 1.73
C MET A 139 18.26 44.52 2.23
N PHE A 140 18.45 43.21 2.31
CA PHE A 140 19.68 42.61 2.84
C PHE A 140 20.63 42.15 1.72
N VAL A 141 20.11 41.39 0.77
CA VAL A 141 20.90 40.72 -0.28
C VAL A 141 21.38 41.75 -1.31
N THR A 142 20.53 42.66 -1.79
CA THR A 142 20.92 43.66 -2.80
C THR A 142 22.13 44.52 -2.36
N PRO A 143 22.15 45.15 -1.17
CA PRO A 143 23.31 45.96 -0.77
C PRO A 143 24.56 45.11 -0.47
N LEU A 144 24.41 43.89 0.05
CA LEU A 144 25.55 42.98 0.29
C LEU A 144 26.23 42.61 -1.03
N PHE A 145 25.46 42.14 -2.01
CA PHE A 145 25.99 41.76 -3.31
C PHE A 145 26.50 42.96 -4.11
N HIS A 146 25.86 44.13 -3.99
CA HIS A 146 26.37 45.36 -4.60
C HIS A 146 27.72 45.79 -4.00
N SER A 147 27.87 45.70 -2.68
CA SER A 147 29.11 46.05 -1.98
C SER A 147 30.23 45.07 -2.29
N MET A 148 29.93 43.76 -2.29
CA MET A 148 30.88 42.72 -2.69
C MET A 148 31.30 42.87 -4.16
N GLY A 149 30.37 43.18 -5.06
CA GLY A 149 30.65 43.45 -6.47
C GLY A 149 31.58 44.66 -6.66
N LYS A 150 31.39 45.74 -5.90
CA LYS A 150 32.29 46.91 -5.91
C LYS A 150 33.67 46.60 -5.31
N ALA A 151 33.73 45.81 -4.25
CA ALA A 151 35.01 45.40 -3.65
C ALA A 151 35.84 44.56 -4.64
N LEU A 152 35.20 43.65 -5.38
CA LEU A 152 35.84 42.82 -6.38
C LEU A 152 36.22 43.60 -7.65
N SER A 153 35.40 44.57 -8.09
CA SER A 153 35.72 45.40 -9.26
C SER A 153 36.87 46.38 -9.02
N SER A 154 37.13 46.74 -7.76
CA SER A 154 38.27 47.56 -7.37
C SER A 154 39.61 46.84 -7.49
N ILE A 155 39.64 45.52 -7.69
CA ILE A 155 40.86 44.74 -7.85
C ILE A 155 41.23 44.72 -9.34
N GLN A 156 41.92 45.76 -9.79
CA GLN A 156 42.50 45.86 -11.13
C GLN A 156 43.87 45.15 -11.15
N VAL A 157 43.91 43.91 -11.65
CA VAL A 157 45.17 43.17 -11.87
C VAL A 157 45.83 43.70 -13.13
N LYS A 158 46.89 44.51 -12.99
CA LYS A 158 47.78 44.85 -14.10
C LYS A 158 48.76 43.69 -14.31
N THR A 159 48.55 42.88 -15.34
CA THR A 159 49.58 41.93 -15.78
C THR A 159 50.74 42.74 -16.34
N THR A 160 51.89 42.66 -15.69
CA THR A 160 53.13 43.25 -16.20
C THR A 160 53.76 42.18 -17.06
N GLU A 161 53.54 42.26 -18.38
CA GLU A 161 54.17 41.38 -19.36
C GLU A 161 55.64 41.80 -19.51
N ASN A 162 56.56 40.85 -19.33
CA ASN A 162 58.01 40.97 -19.33
C ASN A 162 58.59 40.39 -20.61
#